data_AF-A0A971BVJ0-F1
#
_entry.id   AF-A0A971BVJ0-F1
#
_cell.length_a   1.000
_cell.length_b   1.000
_cell.length_c   1.000
_cell.angle_alpha   90.00
_cell.angle_beta   90.00
_cell.angle_gamma   90.00
#
_symmetry.space_group_name_H-M   'P 1'
#
loop_
_entity.id
_entity.type
_entity.pdbx_description
1 polymer ?
#
loop_
_entity_poly.entity_id
_entity_poly.type
_entity_poly.pdbx_seq_one_letter_code
_entity_poly.pdbx_strand_id
1 'polypeptide(L)'
;MNQRERWTRWAGPVLLVALVLGMLVLSGCGGSSGDVSTTAGAGSEATSTTQQSPQTTAAPATTTAQTVATTAPSVSEATEDAGAFEVIAPSGTRSYTLDELKAMTPVIGYWGAHKGDIPYQTNQYKGVALADLLAEAGGLPAGAGLEFNTSDDFPCAYDSIRMAAIANGAYQVWDKLTGEEGTAPVRLIVAYEIDGEPLPASGEGAGPLRLVPALEADTHVTEGKYSPYLLVSVKVVQ
;
A
#
# COMPACT_ATOMS: atom_id res chain seq x y z
N MET A 1 -8.86 34.81 -54.02
CA MET A 1 -9.64 36.05 -53.76
C MET A 1 -10.36 35.88 -52.43
N ASN A 2 -9.92 36.46 -51.32
CA ASN A 2 -10.03 37.87 -50.88
C ASN A 2 -11.48 38.38 -50.78
N GLN A 3 -12.01 38.48 -49.55
CA GLN A 3 -12.43 39.70 -48.82
C GLN A 3 -12.73 39.24 -47.37
N ARG A 4 -11.94 39.57 -46.33
CA ARG A 4 -11.90 40.85 -45.58
C ARG A 4 -13.21 41.18 -44.88
N GLU A 5 -13.31 41.65 -43.64
CA GLU A 5 -12.42 42.07 -42.56
C GLU A 5 -13.36 42.47 -41.38
N ARG A 6 -12.77 42.73 -40.20
CA ARG A 6 -13.32 43.45 -39.03
C ARG A 6 -14.17 42.55 -38.12
N TRP A 7 -13.98 42.47 -36.81
CA TRP A 7 -13.70 43.52 -35.84
C TRP A 7 -12.65 43.04 -34.81
N THR A 8 -11.50 43.71 -34.68
CA THR A 8 -11.16 44.69 -33.61
C THR A 8 -10.81 44.02 -32.27
N ARG A 9 -9.53 43.67 -32.07
CA ARG A 9 -8.51 44.45 -31.31
C ARG A 9 -8.90 44.73 -29.86
N TRP A 10 -8.31 43.97 -28.94
CA TRP A 10 -7.81 44.53 -27.68
C TRP A 10 -6.45 43.88 -27.37
N ALA A 11 -5.42 44.71 -27.37
CA ALA A 11 -4.04 44.34 -27.15
C ALA A 11 -3.50 45.16 -25.98
N GLY A 12 -2.97 44.45 -24.98
CA GLY A 12 -1.86 44.88 -24.11
C GLY A 12 -2.22 45.61 -22.80
N PRO A 13 -1.26 45.71 -21.87
CA PRO A 13 0.16 45.44 -22.06
C PRO A 13 0.78 44.42 -21.09
N VAL A 14 1.87 43.83 -21.58
CA VAL A 14 3.01 43.29 -20.85
C VAL A 14 3.51 44.33 -19.84
N LEU A 15 3.72 43.93 -18.58
CA LEU A 15 4.64 44.63 -17.67
C LEU A 15 5.72 43.66 -17.20
N LEU A 16 6.95 44.06 -17.51
CA LEU A 16 8.21 43.37 -17.33
C LEU A 16 8.98 44.21 -16.30
N VAL A 17 9.37 43.63 -15.16
CA VAL A 17 10.29 44.21 -14.15
C VAL A 17 11.16 43.04 -13.68
N ALA A 18 12.36 42.81 -14.24
CA ALA A 18 13.65 43.39 -13.85
C ALA A 18 14.00 43.15 -12.36
N LEU A 19 14.74 42.08 -12.04
CA LEU A 19 16.20 42.03 -11.89
C LEU A 19 16.70 42.63 -10.57
N VAL A 20 17.12 41.75 -9.63
CA VAL A 20 18.23 42.03 -8.72
C VAL A 20 19.16 40.81 -8.66
N LEU A 21 20.39 41.11 -9.04
CA LEU A 21 21.60 40.31 -9.07
C LEU A 21 22.20 40.19 -7.66
N GLY A 22 22.80 39.06 -7.32
CA GLY A 22 23.65 38.90 -6.13
C GLY A 22 24.70 37.80 -6.33
N MET A 23 25.90 38.21 -6.76
CA MET A 23 27.18 37.47 -6.84
C MET A 23 27.53 36.72 -5.52
N LEU A 24 27.96 35.45 -5.53
CA LEU A 24 29.28 34.88 -5.92
C LEU A 24 30.41 35.14 -4.90
N VAL A 25 30.86 34.08 -4.19
CA VAL A 25 32.27 33.82 -3.85
C VAL A 25 32.52 32.30 -3.77
N LEU A 26 33.58 31.85 -4.47
CA LEU A 26 34.18 30.51 -4.47
C LEU A 26 35.09 30.26 -3.26
N SER A 27 35.28 28.99 -2.88
CA SER A 27 36.56 28.31 -2.50
C SER A 27 36.21 26.98 -1.81
N GLY A 28 36.82 25.81 -2.08
CA GLY A 28 38.03 25.52 -2.81
C GLY A 28 38.25 24.01 -2.99
N CYS A 29 39.34 23.72 -3.70
CA CYS A 29 39.78 22.46 -4.26
C CYS A 29 40.31 21.40 -3.28
N GLY A 30 40.35 20.16 -3.77
CA GLY A 30 41.31 19.10 -3.43
C GLY A 30 40.67 17.71 -3.60
N GLY A 31 41.04 16.82 -4.51
CA GLY A 31 42.26 16.67 -5.32
C GLY A 31 42.91 15.31 -5.01
N SER A 32 43.18 14.52 -6.07
CA SER A 32 43.93 13.24 -6.11
C SER A 32 43.22 11.97 -5.65
N SER A 33 43.54 10.76 -6.12
CA SER A 33 44.13 10.17 -7.35
C SER A 33 44.24 8.67 -7.04
N GLY A 34 44.11 7.81 -8.05
CA GLY A 34 44.53 6.40 -8.02
C GLY A 34 43.49 5.44 -7.41
N ASP A 35 43.39 4.19 -7.80
CA ASP A 35 43.98 3.42 -8.89
C ASP A 35 43.05 2.23 -9.12
N VAL A 36 43.02 1.75 -10.36
CA VAL A 36 42.45 0.45 -10.72
C VAL A 36 43.32 -0.63 -10.08
N SER A 37 42.72 -1.51 -9.27
CA SER A 37 43.28 -2.85 -9.09
C SER A 37 42.18 -3.88 -8.86
N THR A 38 41.90 -4.56 -9.96
CA THR A 38 41.45 -5.94 -10.09
C THR A 38 41.90 -6.81 -8.91
N THR A 39 40.98 -7.56 -8.30
CA THR A 39 41.30 -8.81 -7.61
C THR A 39 40.44 -9.91 -8.19
N ALA A 40 41.07 -10.67 -9.09
CA ALA A 40 40.63 -11.98 -9.50
C ALA A 40 40.86 -12.95 -8.33
N GLY A 41 39.81 -13.62 -7.89
CA GLY A 41 39.88 -14.83 -7.08
C GLY A 41 39.37 -15.99 -7.92
N ALA A 42 40.27 -16.63 -8.66
CA ALA A 42 40.03 -17.91 -9.33
C ALA A 42 40.59 -19.03 -8.45
N GLY A 43 39.74 -19.93 -7.96
CA GLY A 43 40.05 -21.33 -7.70
C GLY A 43 39.10 -22.15 -8.56
N SER A 44 39.58 -22.94 -9.53
CA SER A 44 39.97 -24.37 -9.35
C SER A 44 38.91 -25.12 -8.51
N GLU A 45 38.23 -26.16 -8.99
CA GLU A 45 38.74 -27.29 -9.76
C GLU A 45 37.58 -28.17 -10.27
N ALA A 46 37.81 -28.81 -11.42
CA ALA A 46 37.60 -30.24 -11.71
C ALA A 46 36.17 -30.86 -11.86
N THR A 47 35.84 -31.12 -13.13
CA THR A 47 35.54 -32.43 -13.76
C THR A 47 34.37 -33.34 -13.28
N SER A 48 33.42 -33.53 -14.19
CA SER A 48 32.84 -34.78 -14.72
C SER A 48 32.68 -36.02 -13.84
N THR A 49 31.48 -36.63 -13.82
CA THR A 49 31.15 -37.86 -14.59
C THR A 49 29.81 -38.48 -14.15
N THR A 50 29.11 -38.94 -15.18
CA THR A 50 27.93 -39.80 -15.32
C THR A 50 27.82 -41.01 -14.37
N GLN A 51 26.57 -41.48 -14.21
CA GLN A 51 26.12 -42.89 -14.40
C GLN A 51 25.56 -43.66 -13.18
N GLN A 52 24.23 -43.82 -13.20
CA GLN A 52 23.46 -45.08 -13.18
C GLN A 52 23.34 -45.94 -11.89
N SER A 53 22.06 -46.25 -11.60
CA SER A 53 21.48 -47.30 -10.74
C SER A 53 22.14 -48.69 -10.89
N PRO A 54 22.04 -49.64 -9.92
CA PRO A 54 20.78 -50.35 -9.63
C PRO A 54 20.53 -50.86 -8.18
N GLN A 55 19.24 -51.09 -7.91
CA GLN A 55 18.57 -52.11 -7.06
C GLN A 55 19.29 -52.81 -5.89
N THR A 56 18.59 -53.01 -4.75
CA THR A 56 18.17 -54.34 -4.20
C THR A 56 17.44 -54.23 -2.85
N THR A 57 16.22 -54.77 -2.83
CA THR A 57 15.50 -55.59 -1.81
C THR A 57 15.76 -55.43 -0.30
N ALA A 58 14.69 -55.11 0.44
CA ALA A 58 14.35 -55.76 1.71
C ALA A 58 12.83 -55.64 2.01
N ALA A 59 12.20 -56.76 2.33
CA ALA A 59 10.86 -56.90 2.94
C ALA A 59 11.03 -57.50 4.34
N PRO A 60 9.97 -57.71 5.15
CA PRO A 60 8.91 -56.80 5.58
C PRO A 60 9.00 -56.55 7.12
N ALA A 61 8.48 -55.44 7.61
CA ALA A 61 8.25 -55.25 9.05
C ALA A 61 6.77 -54.96 9.28
N THR A 62 6.08 -55.93 9.89
CA THR A 62 4.73 -55.77 10.42
C THR A 62 4.75 -54.74 11.55
N THR A 63 3.94 -53.70 11.45
CA THR A 63 3.59 -52.83 12.59
C THR A 63 2.10 -52.55 12.53
N THR A 64 1.39 -53.14 13.49
CA THR A 64 0.03 -52.78 13.85
C THR A 64 0.11 -51.66 14.88
N ALA A 65 -0.31 -50.44 14.54
CA ALA A 65 -0.61 -49.42 15.54
C ALA A 65 -1.55 -48.33 15.00
N GLN A 66 -2.80 -48.41 15.47
CA GLN A 66 -3.65 -47.30 15.89
C GLN A 66 -4.01 -46.23 14.86
N THR A 67 -5.20 -46.41 14.27
CA THR A 67 -6.02 -45.32 13.75
C THR A 67 -6.40 -44.39 14.90
N VAL A 68 -5.60 -43.34 15.11
CA VAL A 68 -6.06 -42.15 15.82
C VAL A 68 -6.97 -41.42 14.83
N ALA A 69 -8.24 -41.30 15.17
CA ALA A 69 -9.16 -40.42 14.47
C ALA A 69 -8.66 -38.98 14.68
N THR A 70 -7.86 -38.49 13.74
CA THR A 70 -7.63 -37.06 13.56
C THR A 70 -8.96 -36.46 13.14
N THR A 71 -9.62 -35.77 14.06
CA THR A 71 -10.68 -34.81 13.76
C THR A 71 -10.05 -33.72 12.90
N ALA A 72 -10.07 -33.93 11.58
CA ALA A 72 -9.79 -32.87 10.63
C ALA A 72 -10.78 -31.74 10.92
N PRO A 73 -10.34 -30.47 10.99
CA PRO A 73 -11.29 -29.37 10.96
C PRO A 73 -12.11 -29.54 9.69
N SER A 74 -13.41 -29.72 9.88
CA SER A 74 -14.40 -29.67 8.81
C SER A 74 -14.17 -28.35 8.09
N VAL A 75 -13.63 -28.41 6.88
CA VAL A 75 -13.64 -27.29 5.95
C VAL A 75 -15.11 -27.06 5.66
N SER A 76 -15.68 -26.11 6.39
CA SER A 76 -16.99 -25.55 6.13
C SER A 76 -16.99 -25.14 4.67
N GLU A 77 -17.93 -25.70 3.91
CA GLU A 77 -18.23 -25.25 2.56
C GLU A 77 -18.42 -23.73 2.61
N ALA A 78 -17.51 -23.01 1.96
CA ALA A 78 -17.63 -21.58 1.74
C ALA A 78 -18.86 -21.39 0.86
N THR A 79 -19.98 -21.14 1.54
CA THR A 79 -21.22 -20.68 0.94
C THR A 79 -20.92 -19.33 0.28
N GLU A 80 -21.59 -18.98 -0.81
CA GLU A 80 -21.46 -17.72 -1.57
C GLU A 80 -21.84 -16.45 -0.76
N ASP A 81 -21.70 -16.50 0.57
CA ASP A 81 -21.88 -15.45 1.58
C ASP A 81 -20.59 -15.29 2.41
N ALA A 82 -19.43 -15.57 1.83
CA ALA A 82 -18.15 -15.31 2.49
C ALA A 82 -17.96 -13.80 2.60
N GLY A 83 -17.89 -13.28 3.83
CA GLY A 83 -17.68 -11.85 4.10
C GLY A 83 -16.49 -11.30 3.30
N ALA A 84 -16.67 -10.16 2.66
CA ALA A 84 -15.62 -9.48 1.90
C ALA A 84 -14.56 -8.86 2.82
N PHE A 85 -14.94 -8.51 4.05
CA PHE A 85 -14.05 -7.92 5.05
C PHE A 85 -14.39 -8.39 6.47
N GLU A 86 -13.37 -8.63 7.29
CA GLU A 86 -13.56 -8.95 8.71
C GLU A 86 -12.84 -7.98 9.64
N VAL A 87 -13.52 -7.61 10.73
CA VAL A 87 -12.96 -6.86 11.86
C VAL A 87 -12.86 -7.79 13.06
N ILE A 88 -11.63 -8.09 13.47
CA ILE A 88 -11.32 -8.99 14.57
C ILE A 88 -10.89 -8.13 15.78
N ALA A 89 -11.81 -7.97 16.73
CA ALA A 89 -11.59 -7.22 17.96
C ALA A 89 -11.55 -8.15 19.19
N PRO A 90 -11.05 -7.70 20.35
CA PRO A 90 -11.03 -8.52 21.56
C PRO A 90 -12.42 -8.98 22.03
N SER A 91 -13.46 -8.20 21.72
CA SER A 91 -14.87 -8.50 22.01
C SER A 91 -15.51 -9.50 21.05
N GLY A 92 -14.89 -9.78 19.90
CA GLY A 92 -15.41 -10.68 18.89
C GLY A 92 -15.05 -10.25 17.46
N THR A 93 -15.47 -11.08 16.50
CA THR A 93 -15.31 -10.82 15.06
C THR A 93 -16.61 -10.32 14.46
N ARG A 94 -16.52 -9.33 13.58
CA ARG A 94 -17.60 -8.94 12.67
C ARG A 94 -17.17 -9.11 11.23
N SER A 95 -18.03 -9.72 10.42
CA SER A 95 -17.82 -9.89 8.98
C SER A 95 -18.80 -9.00 8.22
N TYR A 96 -18.33 -8.41 7.13
CA TYR A 96 -19.09 -7.52 6.27
C TYR A 96 -19.02 -8.03 4.83
N THR A 97 -20.15 -8.09 4.14
CA THR A 97 -20.22 -8.28 2.70
C THR A 97 -19.86 -6.98 1.97
N LEU A 98 -19.50 -7.08 0.68
CA LEU A 98 -19.20 -5.89 -0.12
C LEU A 98 -20.43 -4.98 -0.28
N ASP A 99 -21.63 -5.56 -0.37
CA ASP A 99 -22.88 -4.81 -0.51
C ASP A 99 -23.24 -4.07 0.78
N GLU A 100 -23.00 -4.67 1.95
CA GLU A 100 -23.15 -3.99 3.24
C GLU A 100 -22.20 -2.79 3.33
N LEU A 101 -20.91 -2.95 2.99
CA LEU A 101 -19.95 -1.85 2.99
C LEU A 101 -20.39 -0.72 2.05
N LYS A 102 -20.93 -1.04 0.87
CA LYS A 102 -21.45 -0.03 -0.07
C LYS A 102 -22.73 0.65 0.40
N ALA A 103 -23.49 0.02 1.29
CA ALA A 103 -24.70 0.59 1.89
C ALA A 103 -24.41 1.49 3.10
N MET A 104 -23.20 1.41 3.68
CA MET A 104 -22.76 2.30 4.76
C MET A 104 -22.50 3.73 4.25
N THR A 105 -22.34 4.68 5.18
CA THR A 105 -22.04 6.07 4.83
C THR A 105 -20.68 6.16 4.14
N PRO A 106 -20.60 6.62 2.88
CA PRO A 106 -19.35 6.64 2.16
C PRO A 106 -18.47 7.81 2.61
N VAL A 107 -17.17 7.56 2.63
CA VAL A 107 -16.10 8.55 2.77
C VAL A 107 -15.32 8.62 1.47
N ILE A 108 -15.00 9.83 1.05
CA ILE A 108 -14.17 10.11 -0.12
C ILE A 108 -12.87 10.76 0.36
N GLY A 109 -11.74 10.38 -0.24
CA GLY A 109 -10.48 11.09 -0.06
C GLY A 109 -9.46 10.73 -1.13
N TYR A 110 -8.32 11.40 -1.09
CA TYR A 110 -7.26 11.25 -2.07
C TYR A 110 -6.13 10.42 -1.52
N TRP A 111 -5.51 9.62 -2.39
CA TRP A 111 -4.31 8.89 -2.03
C TRP A 111 -3.43 8.65 -3.24
N GLY A 112 -2.13 8.64 -2.99
CA GLY A 112 -1.09 8.22 -3.91
C GLY A 112 0.10 7.69 -3.13
N ALA A 113 0.92 6.86 -3.79
CA ALA A 113 2.14 6.36 -3.19
C ALA A 113 3.28 7.37 -3.40
N HIS A 114 4.07 7.60 -2.35
CA HIS A 114 5.39 8.22 -2.45
C HIS A 114 6.34 7.26 -3.16
N LYS A 115 6.26 7.22 -4.49
CA LYS A 115 7.01 6.34 -5.38
C LYS A 115 7.02 6.91 -6.79
N GLY A 116 8.17 6.79 -7.47
CA GLY A 116 8.33 7.23 -8.85
C GLY A 116 8.76 8.69 -8.94
N ASP A 117 8.42 9.33 -10.06
CA ASP A 117 8.82 10.70 -10.36
C ASP A 117 7.77 11.72 -9.90
N ILE A 118 8.25 12.90 -9.52
CA ILE A 118 7.41 14.06 -9.25
C ILE A 118 6.90 14.64 -10.59
N PRO A 119 5.63 15.06 -10.69
CA PRO A 119 4.61 15.05 -9.63
C PRO A 119 4.07 13.65 -9.36
N TYR A 120 3.98 13.30 -8.08
CA TYR A 120 3.40 12.02 -7.67
C TYR A 120 1.93 11.94 -8.06
N GLN A 121 1.54 10.77 -8.57
CA GLN A 121 0.17 10.51 -8.99
C GLN A 121 -0.70 10.16 -7.78
N THR A 122 -1.94 10.62 -7.84
CA THR A 122 -2.96 10.40 -6.82
C THR A 122 -4.28 10.07 -7.51
N ASN A 123 -5.10 9.29 -6.82
CA ASN A 123 -6.44 8.93 -7.25
C ASN A 123 -7.44 9.28 -6.13
N GLN A 124 -8.70 9.46 -6.50
CA GLN A 124 -9.77 9.63 -5.54
C GLN A 124 -10.35 8.27 -5.17
N TYR A 125 -10.39 7.95 -3.88
CA TYR A 125 -10.94 6.71 -3.37
C TYR A 125 -12.25 6.95 -2.64
N LYS A 126 -13.16 5.99 -2.76
CA LYS A 126 -14.41 5.96 -1.98
C LYS A 126 -14.54 4.64 -1.22
N GLY A 127 -14.95 4.72 0.03
CA GLY A 127 -14.98 3.60 0.96
C GLY A 127 -15.75 3.89 2.24
N VAL A 128 -15.58 3.03 3.23
CA VAL A 128 -16.10 3.21 4.60
C VAL A 128 -14.96 3.61 5.54
N ALA A 129 -15.23 4.50 6.50
CA ALA A 129 -14.22 4.82 7.52
C ALA A 129 -13.93 3.58 8.38
N LEU A 130 -12.65 3.22 8.49
CA LEU A 130 -12.24 2.08 9.32
C LEU A 130 -12.60 2.28 10.80
N ALA A 131 -12.61 3.53 11.26
CA ALA A 131 -13.02 3.88 12.62
C ALA A 131 -14.47 3.47 12.93
N ASP A 132 -15.39 3.59 11.96
CA ASP A 132 -16.79 3.21 12.15
C ASP A 132 -16.92 1.68 12.24
N LEU A 133 -16.23 0.95 11.36
CA LEU A 133 -16.17 -0.51 11.36
C LEU A 133 -15.58 -1.06 12.67
N LEU A 134 -14.52 -0.41 13.19
CA LEU A 134 -13.93 -0.74 14.49
C LEU A 134 -14.90 -0.43 15.63
N ALA A 135 -15.60 0.70 15.61
CA ALA A 135 -16.56 1.07 16.63
C ALA A 135 -17.70 0.05 16.75
N GLU A 136 -18.21 -0.47 15.63
CA GLU A 136 -19.21 -1.53 15.62
C GLU A 136 -18.70 -2.86 16.23
N ALA A 137 -17.40 -3.14 16.11
CA ALA A 137 -16.75 -4.31 16.65
C ALA A 137 -16.29 -4.18 18.12
N GLY A 138 -16.51 -3.03 18.76
CA GLY A 138 -16.12 -2.77 20.17
C GLY A 138 -15.06 -1.69 20.36
N GLY A 139 -14.62 -1.04 19.26
CA GLY A 139 -13.69 0.07 19.25
C GLY A 139 -12.22 -0.35 19.25
N LEU A 140 -11.34 0.65 19.16
CA LEU A 140 -9.89 0.48 19.26
C LEU A 140 -9.42 0.90 20.66
N PRO A 141 -8.86 -0.02 21.47
CA PRO A 141 -8.32 0.34 22.78
C PRO A 141 -7.15 1.33 22.67
N ALA A 142 -6.94 2.16 23.69
CA ALA A 142 -5.82 3.08 23.73
C ALA A 142 -4.48 2.32 23.69
N GLY A 143 -3.55 2.78 22.86
CA GLY A 143 -2.24 2.13 22.69
C GLY A 143 -2.26 0.87 21.83
N ALA A 144 -3.42 0.46 21.30
CA ALA A 144 -3.53 -0.65 20.36
C ALA A 144 -2.97 -0.30 18.98
N GLY A 145 -2.49 -1.32 18.27
CA GLY A 145 -2.21 -1.28 16.84
C GLY A 145 -3.28 -2.03 16.03
N LEU A 146 -3.08 -2.04 14.72
CA LEU A 146 -3.88 -2.79 13.76
C LEU A 146 -2.96 -3.65 12.88
N GLU A 147 -3.29 -4.93 12.74
CA GLU A 147 -2.70 -5.82 11.72
C GLU A 147 -3.72 -6.05 10.62
N PHE A 148 -3.30 -5.93 9.37
CA PHE A 148 -4.15 -6.14 8.21
C PHE A 148 -3.70 -7.39 7.46
N ASN A 149 -4.66 -8.23 7.11
CA ASN A 149 -4.44 -9.38 6.24
C ASN A 149 -5.02 -9.09 4.86
N THR A 150 -4.28 -9.51 3.84
CA THR A 150 -4.68 -9.47 2.45
C THR A 150 -4.71 -10.88 1.89
N SER A 151 -5.42 -11.10 0.79
CA SER A 151 -5.48 -12.44 0.18
C SER A 151 -4.17 -12.88 -0.49
N ASP A 152 -3.23 -11.95 -0.67
CA ASP A 152 -1.87 -12.21 -1.16
C ASP A 152 -0.80 -12.22 -0.04
N ASP A 153 -1.23 -12.29 1.23
CA ASP A 153 -0.37 -12.36 2.42
C ASP A 153 0.62 -11.17 2.55
N PHE A 154 0.26 -10.01 2.02
CA PHE A 154 1.05 -8.80 2.13
C PHE A 154 1.07 -8.29 3.58
N PRO A 155 2.26 -8.12 4.20
CA PRO A 155 2.34 -7.67 5.58
C PRO A 155 2.05 -6.17 5.68
N CYS A 156 0.98 -5.81 6.39
CA CYS A 156 0.70 -4.42 6.73
C CYS A 156 0.26 -4.31 8.20
N ALA A 157 0.99 -3.52 8.98
CA ALA A 157 0.65 -3.26 10.36
C ALA A 157 0.79 -1.76 10.67
N TYR A 158 -0.21 -1.23 11.35
CA TYR A 158 -0.18 0.09 11.95
C TYR A 158 0.08 -0.09 13.44
N ASP A 159 1.33 0.09 13.83
CA ASP A 159 1.73 0.08 15.24
C ASP A 159 1.06 1.22 16.03
N SER A 160 1.17 1.16 17.35
CA SER A 160 0.55 2.12 18.26
C SER A 160 1.05 3.55 18.07
N ILE A 161 2.31 3.75 17.64
CA ILE A 161 2.89 5.07 17.37
C ILE A 161 2.22 5.67 16.12
N ARG A 162 2.03 4.87 15.07
CA ARG A 162 1.36 5.29 13.84
C ARG A 162 -0.12 5.53 14.07
N MET A 163 -0.79 4.70 14.86
CA MET A 163 -2.17 4.95 15.25
C MET A 163 -2.31 6.26 16.03
N ALA A 164 -1.36 6.56 16.94
CA ALA A 164 -1.33 7.85 17.63
C ALA A 164 -1.08 9.02 16.66
N ALA A 165 -0.21 8.86 15.66
CA ALA A 165 0.03 9.89 14.65
C ALA A 165 -1.25 10.19 13.83
N ILE A 166 -2.01 9.17 13.45
CA ILE A 166 -3.31 9.33 12.77
C ILE A 166 -4.28 10.08 13.68
N ALA A 167 -4.43 9.65 14.94
CA ALA A 167 -5.34 10.27 15.90
C ALA A 167 -5.00 11.75 16.17
N ASN A 168 -3.72 12.12 16.11
CA ASN A 168 -3.25 13.49 16.31
C ASN A 168 -3.18 14.33 15.02
N GLY A 169 -3.58 13.77 13.87
CA GLY A 169 -3.48 14.46 12.58
C GLY A 169 -2.05 14.73 12.11
N ALA A 170 -1.09 13.95 12.60
CA ALA A 170 0.34 14.10 12.37
C ALA A 170 0.93 12.93 11.57
N TYR A 171 0.15 12.36 10.64
CA TYR A 171 0.61 11.26 9.80
C TYR A 171 1.64 11.75 8.79
N GLN A 172 2.71 10.98 8.57
CA GLN A 172 3.79 11.35 7.65
C GLN A 172 3.31 11.35 6.20
N VAL A 173 3.62 12.44 5.49
CA VAL A 173 3.21 12.67 4.09
C VAL A 173 4.31 13.38 3.31
N TRP A 174 4.18 13.39 1.98
CA TRP A 174 5.06 14.15 1.09
C TRP A 174 4.22 14.99 0.14
N ASP A 175 4.60 16.26 -0.06
CA ASP A 175 3.95 17.13 -1.05
C ASP A 175 4.08 16.51 -2.45
N LYS A 176 2.95 16.42 -3.17
CA LYS A 176 2.91 15.70 -4.45
C LYS A 176 3.71 16.39 -5.56
N LEU A 177 3.98 17.68 -5.44
CA LEU A 177 4.61 18.53 -6.46
C LEU A 177 6.09 18.82 -6.16
N THR A 178 6.50 18.80 -4.89
CA THR A 178 7.87 19.12 -4.47
C THR A 178 8.60 17.94 -3.85
N GLY A 179 7.88 16.94 -3.35
CA GLY A 179 8.44 15.84 -2.57
C GLY A 179 8.93 16.23 -1.18
N GLU A 180 8.60 17.45 -0.71
CA GLU A 180 8.91 17.88 0.65
C GLU A 180 8.13 17.03 1.66
N GLU A 181 8.84 16.50 2.66
CA GLU A 181 8.26 15.71 3.73
C GLU A 181 7.57 16.60 4.77
N GLY A 182 6.41 16.17 5.26
CA GLY A 182 5.67 16.84 6.31
C GLY A 182 4.70 15.91 7.02
N THR A 183 3.71 16.51 7.66
CA THR A 183 2.64 15.77 8.33
C THR A 183 1.27 16.35 8.00
N ALA A 184 0.28 15.48 7.84
CA ALA A 184 -1.11 15.88 7.60
C ALA A 184 -2.09 14.91 8.28
N PRO A 185 -3.35 15.35 8.51
CA PRO A 185 -4.40 14.44 8.92
C PRO A 185 -4.74 13.47 7.78
N VAL A 186 -4.88 12.19 8.13
CA VAL A 186 -5.39 11.15 7.24
C VAL A 186 -6.53 10.41 7.90
N ARG A 187 -7.43 9.86 7.10
CA ARG A 187 -8.48 8.96 7.55
C ARG A 187 -8.27 7.60 6.92
N LEU A 188 -8.16 6.55 7.74
CA LEU A 188 -8.14 5.19 7.22
C LEU A 188 -9.52 4.83 6.68
N ILE A 189 -9.58 4.45 5.40
CA ILE A 189 -10.80 3.97 4.76
C ILE A 189 -10.58 2.57 4.19
N VAL A 190 -11.62 1.74 4.24
CA VAL A 190 -11.74 0.50 3.48
C VAL A 190 -12.41 0.86 2.15
N ALA A 191 -11.59 1.10 1.13
CA ALA A 191 -12.02 1.57 -0.19
C ALA A 191 -12.50 0.42 -1.07
N TYR A 192 -13.55 0.69 -1.86
CA TYR A 192 -14.12 -0.24 -2.85
C TYR A 192 -14.24 0.39 -4.25
N GLU A 193 -13.87 1.66 -4.40
CA GLU A 193 -13.94 2.41 -5.65
C GLU A 193 -12.74 3.36 -5.77
N ILE A 194 -12.28 3.58 -7.01
CA ILE A 194 -11.20 4.48 -7.40
C ILE A 194 -11.65 5.30 -8.63
N ASP A 195 -11.54 6.62 -8.55
CA ASP A 195 -11.89 7.57 -9.62
C ASP A 195 -13.31 7.39 -10.19
N GLY A 196 -14.27 7.00 -9.35
CA GLY A 196 -15.66 6.78 -9.75
C GLY A 196 -15.95 5.37 -10.26
N GLU A 197 -14.93 4.52 -10.41
CA GLU A 197 -15.03 3.16 -10.94
C GLU A 197 -14.67 2.11 -9.88
N PRO A 198 -15.19 0.87 -9.97
CA PRO A 198 -14.76 -0.21 -9.09
C PRO A 198 -13.24 -0.40 -9.11
N LEU A 199 -12.67 -0.85 -7.99
CA LEU A 199 -11.25 -1.21 -7.96
C LEU A 199 -10.91 -2.22 -9.07
N PRO A 200 -9.72 -2.13 -9.69
CA PRO A 200 -9.29 -3.05 -10.74
C PRO A 200 -9.47 -4.52 -10.35
N ALA A 201 -9.86 -5.37 -11.29
CA ALA A 201 -10.04 -6.80 -11.01
C ALA A 201 -8.70 -7.56 -10.83
N SER A 202 -7.59 -7.00 -11.31
CA SER A 202 -6.26 -7.60 -11.24
C SER A 202 -5.16 -6.54 -11.36
N GLY A 203 -3.93 -6.94 -11.03
CA GLY A 203 -2.76 -6.08 -11.09
C GLY A 203 -2.59 -5.20 -9.85
N GLU A 204 -1.84 -4.11 -10.00
CA GLU A 204 -1.60 -3.16 -8.90
C GLU A 204 -2.92 -2.47 -8.51
N GLY A 205 -3.25 -2.53 -7.23
CA GLY A 205 -4.50 -1.97 -6.72
C GLY A 205 -5.72 -2.86 -6.89
N ALA A 206 -5.54 -4.16 -7.12
CA ALA A 206 -6.63 -5.11 -7.26
C ALA A 206 -7.63 -5.09 -6.10
N GLY A 207 -8.92 -5.08 -6.43
CA GLY A 207 -10.04 -5.15 -5.49
C GLY A 207 -10.34 -6.58 -5.00
N PRO A 208 -11.46 -6.77 -4.27
CA PRO A 208 -12.59 -5.85 -4.16
C PRO A 208 -12.39 -4.73 -3.14
N LEU A 209 -11.40 -4.85 -2.25
CA LEU A 209 -11.16 -3.89 -1.17
C LEU A 209 -9.69 -3.51 -1.05
N ARG A 210 -9.44 -2.27 -0.63
CA ARG A 210 -8.12 -1.70 -0.38
C ARG A 210 -8.14 -0.84 0.89
N LEU A 211 -7.10 -0.95 1.72
CA LEU A 211 -6.90 0.02 2.80
C LEU A 211 -6.28 1.30 2.24
N VAL A 212 -6.80 2.46 2.59
CA VAL A 212 -6.28 3.75 2.12
C VAL A 212 -6.14 4.74 3.27
N PRO A 213 -4.94 5.30 3.55
CA PRO A 213 -4.78 6.46 4.41
C PRO A 213 -5.16 7.73 3.62
N ALA A 214 -6.46 7.99 3.56
CA ALA A 214 -7.05 8.99 2.70
C ALA A 214 -6.81 10.41 3.23
N LEU A 215 -6.34 11.29 2.35
CA LEU A 215 -6.21 12.73 2.56
C LEU A 215 -7.48 13.45 2.13
N GLU A 216 -7.80 14.58 2.76
CA GLU A 216 -8.97 15.38 2.38
C GLU A 216 -8.78 16.11 1.04
N ALA A 217 -7.53 16.37 0.64
CA ALA A 217 -7.20 17.12 -0.56
C ALA A 217 -6.09 16.45 -1.38
N ASP A 218 -6.15 16.65 -2.70
CA ASP A 218 -5.17 16.17 -3.67
C ASP A 218 -3.86 16.99 -3.64
N THR A 219 -3.13 16.89 -2.54
CA THR A 219 -1.93 17.71 -2.27
C THR A 219 -0.72 16.91 -1.85
N HIS A 220 -0.93 15.74 -1.27
CA HIS A 220 0.15 14.92 -0.71
C HIS A 220 -0.01 13.46 -1.08
N VAL A 221 1.06 12.71 -0.88
CA VAL A 221 1.13 11.24 -1.00
C VAL A 221 1.67 10.64 0.30
N THR A 222 1.46 9.35 0.49
CA THR A 222 1.97 8.61 1.65
C THR A 222 2.80 7.41 1.23
N GLU A 223 3.45 6.72 2.17
CA GLU A 223 4.12 5.46 1.84
C GLU A 223 3.14 4.40 1.30
N GLY A 224 3.54 3.72 0.23
CA GLY A 224 2.73 2.70 -0.47
C GLY A 224 2.36 1.49 0.40
N LYS A 225 3.27 1.03 1.26
CA LYS A 225 3.10 -0.19 2.07
C LYS A 225 1.95 -0.11 3.09
N TYR A 226 1.51 1.10 3.42
CA TYR A 226 0.40 1.34 4.34
C TYR A 226 -0.96 1.43 3.63
N SER A 227 -0.99 1.18 2.32
CA SER A 227 -2.21 1.06 1.53
C SER A 227 -2.27 -0.27 0.78
N PRO A 228 -2.32 -1.41 1.49
CA PRO A 228 -2.46 -2.71 0.85
C PRO A 228 -3.80 -2.83 0.09
N TYR A 229 -3.76 -3.45 -1.08
CA TYR A 229 -4.94 -3.89 -1.84
C TYR A 229 -5.24 -5.36 -1.52
N LEU A 230 -6.33 -5.92 -2.07
CA LEU A 230 -6.81 -7.28 -1.71
C LEU A 230 -7.09 -7.45 -0.21
N LEU A 231 -7.61 -6.41 0.44
CA LEU A 231 -7.83 -6.40 1.88
C LEU A 231 -8.92 -7.41 2.29
N VAL A 232 -8.61 -8.27 3.28
CA VAL A 232 -9.51 -9.33 3.77
C VAL A 232 -9.91 -9.08 5.22
N SER A 233 -8.98 -8.70 6.09
CA SER A 233 -9.33 -8.45 7.49
C SER A 233 -8.43 -7.45 8.17
N VAL A 234 -8.93 -6.91 9.28
CA VAL A 234 -8.18 -6.14 10.25
C VAL A 234 -8.30 -6.81 11.61
N LYS A 235 -7.18 -6.89 12.33
CA LYS A 235 -7.11 -7.39 13.69
C LYS A 235 -6.56 -6.32 14.62
N VAL A 236 -7.27 -6.09 15.70
CA VAL A 236 -6.79 -5.24 16.79
C VAL A 236 -5.70 -5.99 17.55
N VAL A 237 -4.53 -5.35 17.69
CA VAL A 237 -3.38 -5.92 18.43
C VAL A 237 -2.96 -5.02 19.57
N GLN A 238 -2.42 -5.62 20.63
CA GLN A 238 -1.95 -4.97 21.86
C GLN A 238 -0.44 -5.11 21.97
#